data_AF-A0A504J9Z0-F1
#
_entry.id   AF-A0A504J9Z0-F1
#
_cell.length_a   1.000
_cell.length_b   1.000
_cell.length_c   1.000
_cell.angle_alpha   90.00
_cell.angle_beta   90.00
_cell.angle_gamma   90.00
#
_symmetry.space_group_name_H-M   'P 1'
#
loop_
_entity.id
_entity.type
_entity.pdbx_description
1 polymer ?
#
loop_
_entity_poly.entity_id
_entity_poly.type
_entity_poly.pdbx_seq_one_letter_code
_entity_poly.pdbx_strand_id
1 'polypeptide(L)'
;MLHPTSKGIIDGRIIGLNNSIHITSYILNNGRENLKVPDYYSSPGVEYYIGFGTGYELGQKIRKLLEQDTSSKMLLNEKIKCLTFLLEKQEICREDVTQSFLDNIKYWDEFDIPLNIINEIKILLEENKIQRSVDKLFSYFKDNFRLKPLMQFYEVRNQLKKIREQKKKNKEYLISERLEKIKAEMYYWIDGNKQKITNNNL
;
A
#
# COMPACT_ATOMS: atom_id res chain seq x y z
N MET A 1 1.27 -15.52 -11.10
CA MET A 1 1.28 -16.32 -9.86
C MET A 1 2.68 -16.24 -9.29
N LEU A 2 2.84 -16.05 -7.97
CA LEU A 2 4.17 -16.01 -7.35
C LEU A 2 4.76 -17.42 -7.25
N HIS A 3 6.09 -17.50 -7.18
CA HIS A 3 6.75 -18.74 -6.76
C HIS A 3 6.38 -19.03 -5.28
N PRO A 4 6.20 -20.30 -4.85
CA PRO A 4 5.87 -20.64 -3.48
C PRO A 4 6.81 -19.98 -2.46
N THR A 5 8.12 -20.01 -2.71
CA THR A 5 9.13 -19.34 -1.86
C THR A 5 8.88 -17.84 -1.74
N SER A 6 8.65 -17.15 -2.86
CA SER A 6 8.44 -15.70 -2.86
C SER A 6 7.14 -15.32 -2.15
N LYS A 7 6.09 -16.13 -2.30
CA LYS A 7 4.85 -15.98 -1.54
C LYS A 7 5.08 -16.20 -0.05
N GLY A 8 5.82 -17.25 0.33
CA GLY A 8 6.24 -17.50 1.71
C GLY A 8 7.01 -16.31 2.30
N ILE A 9 7.95 -15.73 1.56
CA ILE A 9 8.73 -14.56 2.01
C ILE A 9 7.81 -13.37 2.34
N ILE A 10 6.85 -13.04 1.48
CA ILE A 10 5.91 -11.94 1.76
C ILE A 10 5.07 -12.24 3.00
N ASP A 11 4.47 -13.43 3.07
CA ASP A 11 3.60 -13.79 4.19
C ASP A 11 4.38 -13.79 5.51
N GLY A 12 5.58 -14.36 5.49
CA GLY A 12 6.53 -14.32 6.61
C GLY A 12 6.88 -12.89 7.00
N ARG A 13 7.24 -12.03 6.05
CA ARG A 13 7.57 -10.61 6.32
C ARG A 13 6.42 -9.89 6.99
N ILE A 14 5.20 -10.05 6.49
CA ILE A 14 4.00 -9.43 7.08
C ILE A 14 3.77 -9.94 8.50
N ILE A 15 3.82 -11.25 8.73
CA ILE A 15 3.60 -11.82 10.06
C ILE A 15 4.71 -11.38 11.03
N GLY A 16 5.98 -11.48 10.61
CA GLY A 16 7.13 -11.08 11.42
C GLY A 16 7.13 -9.60 11.76
N LEU A 17 6.68 -8.73 10.84
CA LEU A 17 6.51 -7.29 11.09
C LEU A 17 5.45 -7.01 12.17
N ASN A 18 4.34 -7.76 12.13
CA ASN A 18 3.20 -7.60 13.03
C ASN A 18 3.35 -8.35 14.36
N ASN A 19 4.51 -8.93 14.63
CA ASN A 19 4.74 -9.75 15.82
C ASN A 19 6.06 -9.37 16.50
N SER A 20 6.21 -9.61 17.79
CA SER A 20 7.44 -9.37 18.55
C SER A 20 8.06 -10.65 19.13
N ILE A 21 7.40 -11.81 19.00
CA ILE A 21 7.91 -13.08 19.50
C ILE A 21 8.82 -13.76 18.48
N HIS A 22 9.68 -14.66 18.96
CA HIS A 22 10.56 -15.45 18.09
C HIS A 22 9.75 -16.41 17.21
N ILE A 23 10.25 -16.70 16.00
CA ILE A 23 9.57 -17.58 15.04
C ILE A 23 9.25 -18.96 15.63
N THR A 24 10.16 -19.54 16.43
CA THR A 24 9.92 -20.82 17.11
C THR A 24 8.69 -20.76 18.00
N SER A 25 8.56 -19.74 18.84
CA SER A 25 7.40 -19.54 19.71
C SER A 25 6.14 -19.30 18.89
N TYR A 26 6.23 -18.57 17.78
CA TYR A 26 5.10 -18.34 16.89
C TYR A 26 4.59 -19.64 16.28
N ILE A 27 5.48 -20.50 15.78
CA ILE A 27 5.14 -21.80 15.20
C ILE A 27 4.58 -22.75 16.25
N LEU A 28 5.12 -22.76 17.48
CA LEU A 28 4.58 -23.58 18.57
C LEU A 28 3.16 -23.16 18.98
N ASN A 29 2.90 -21.86 19.07
CA ASN A 29 1.61 -21.34 19.52
C ASN A 29 0.52 -21.42 18.44
N ASN A 30 0.89 -21.28 17.17
CA ASN A 30 -0.08 -21.22 16.07
C ASN A 30 -0.08 -22.50 15.23
N GLY A 31 0.86 -23.42 15.39
CA GLY A 31 0.98 -24.62 14.55
C GLY A 31 1.39 -24.31 13.11
N ARG A 32 2.04 -25.28 12.45
CA ARG A 32 2.37 -25.18 11.01
C ARG A 32 1.14 -25.19 10.11
N GLU A 33 0.04 -25.79 10.56
CA GLU A 33 -1.19 -25.98 9.79
C GLU A 33 -1.99 -24.67 9.59
N ASN A 34 -1.80 -23.69 10.47
CA ASN A 34 -2.42 -22.37 10.33
C ASN A 34 -1.69 -21.48 9.30
N LEU A 35 -0.48 -21.87 8.89
CA LEU A 35 0.21 -21.30 7.74
C LEU A 35 -0.32 -22.01 6.48
N LYS A 36 -1.50 -21.59 6.03
CA LYS A 36 -2.16 -22.16 4.85
C LYS A 36 -1.34 -21.89 3.59
N VAL A 37 -0.63 -22.91 3.12
CA VAL A 37 -0.11 -22.93 1.75
C VAL A 37 -1.32 -22.92 0.81
N PRO A 38 -1.40 -21.98 -0.14
CA PRO A 38 -2.52 -21.97 -1.08
C PRO A 38 -2.63 -23.30 -1.86
N ASP A 39 -3.86 -23.81 -2.00
CA ASP A 39 -4.16 -25.15 -2.55
C ASP A 39 -3.61 -25.40 -3.97
N TYR A 40 -3.31 -24.34 -4.71
CA TYR A 40 -2.79 -24.41 -6.08
C TYR A 40 -1.28 -24.69 -6.15
N TYR A 41 -0.56 -24.72 -5.02
CA TYR A 41 0.82 -25.20 -5.00
C TYR A 41 0.83 -26.72 -4.79
N SER A 42 1.19 -27.48 -5.82
CA SER A 42 1.36 -28.92 -5.72
C SER A 42 2.51 -29.27 -4.77
N SER A 43 2.30 -30.30 -3.95
CA SER A 43 3.26 -30.81 -2.97
C SER A 43 4.68 -30.94 -3.53
N PRO A 44 5.73 -30.67 -2.73
CA PRO A 44 5.68 -30.36 -1.30
C PRO A 44 5.85 -28.85 -1.05
N GLY A 45 4.92 -28.22 -0.33
CA GLY A 45 4.95 -26.82 0.10
C GLY A 45 6.14 -26.42 1.01
N VAL A 46 7.21 -27.20 1.03
CA VAL A 46 8.47 -26.96 1.74
C VAL A 46 9.09 -25.63 1.33
N GLU A 47 9.09 -25.31 0.05
CA GLU A 47 9.62 -24.04 -0.46
C GLU A 47 8.88 -22.82 0.10
N TYR A 48 7.56 -22.95 0.30
CA TYR A 48 6.78 -21.92 0.96
C TYR A 48 7.23 -21.74 2.41
N TYR A 49 7.39 -22.83 3.17
CA TYR A 49 7.81 -22.74 4.57
C TYR A 49 9.24 -22.22 4.74
N ILE A 50 10.16 -22.56 3.83
CA ILE A 50 11.50 -21.97 3.79
C ILE A 50 11.39 -20.47 3.57
N GLY A 51 10.63 -20.06 2.54
CA GLY A 51 10.38 -18.65 2.26
C GLY A 51 9.74 -17.93 3.45
N PHE A 52 8.78 -18.55 4.11
CA PHE A 52 8.11 -18.04 5.31
C PHE A 52 9.09 -17.78 6.44
N GLY A 53 9.96 -18.74 6.75
CA GLY A 53 10.97 -18.59 7.80
C GLY A 53 11.89 -17.39 7.54
N THR A 54 12.45 -17.32 6.34
CA THR A 54 13.27 -16.18 5.92
C THR A 54 12.49 -14.86 5.97
N GLY A 55 11.25 -14.87 5.49
CA GLY A 55 10.38 -13.70 5.52
C GLY A 55 10.14 -13.20 6.94
N TYR A 56 9.83 -14.10 7.87
CA TYR A 56 9.54 -13.77 9.27
C TYR A 56 10.68 -13.03 9.94
N GLU A 57 11.90 -13.55 9.80
CA GLU A 57 13.09 -12.91 10.36
C GLU A 57 13.34 -11.52 9.75
N LEU A 58 13.14 -11.37 8.44
CA LEU A 58 13.22 -10.07 7.79
C LEU A 58 12.14 -9.10 8.31
N GLY A 59 10.91 -9.57 8.51
CA GLY A 59 9.83 -8.80 9.12
C GLY A 59 10.18 -8.31 10.53
N GLN A 60 10.77 -9.18 11.35
CA GLN A 60 11.25 -8.83 12.71
C GLN A 60 12.37 -7.79 12.68
N LYS A 61 13.31 -7.90 11.74
CA LYS A 61 14.39 -6.90 11.56
C LYS A 61 13.80 -5.53 11.20
N ILE A 62 12.86 -5.51 10.26
CA ILE A 62 12.15 -4.29 9.86
C ILE A 62 11.38 -3.69 11.03
N ARG A 63 10.66 -4.52 11.81
CA ARG A 63 9.94 -4.05 13.00
C ARG A 63 10.87 -3.31 13.96
N LYS A 64 12.04 -3.88 14.26
CA LYS A 64 13.04 -3.25 15.13
C LYS A 64 13.54 -1.91 14.58
N LEU A 65 13.73 -1.81 13.26
CA LEU A 65 14.08 -0.53 12.61
C LEU A 65 12.98 0.51 12.79
N LEU A 66 11.71 0.13 12.63
CA LEU A 66 10.57 1.04 12.83
C LEU A 66 10.40 1.47 14.29
N GLU A 67 10.71 0.57 15.24
CA GLU A 67 10.73 0.84 16.68
C GLU A 67 11.82 1.85 17.06
N GLN A 68 12.97 1.79 16.39
CA GLN A 68 14.12 2.67 16.62
C GLN A 68 14.05 3.98 15.83
N ASP A 69 13.19 4.07 14.81
CA ASP A 69 13.06 5.27 13.99
C ASP A 69 12.45 6.44 14.78
N THR A 70 13.21 7.52 14.85
CA THR A 70 12.84 8.80 15.46
C THR A 70 12.57 9.90 14.42
N SER A 71 12.77 9.62 13.13
CA SER A 71 12.64 10.61 12.06
C SER A 71 11.18 10.95 11.72
N SER A 72 10.24 10.04 12.02
CA SER A 72 8.81 10.23 11.84
C SER A 72 8.06 10.32 13.16
N LYS A 73 7.06 11.22 13.22
CA LYS A 73 6.14 11.36 14.35
C LYS A 73 5.07 10.26 14.41
N MET A 74 4.97 9.42 13.37
CA MET A 74 3.99 8.33 13.33
C MET A 74 4.22 7.34 14.46
N LEU A 75 3.14 6.82 15.03
CA LEU A 75 3.23 5.74 16.00
C LEU A 75 3.68 4.44 15.31
N LEU A 76 4.38 3.57 16.05
CA LEU A 76 4.85 2.28 15.53
C LEU A 76 3.74 1.48 14.84
N ASN A 77 2.56 1.43 15.45
CA ASN A 77 1.40 0.69 14.94
C ASN A 77 0.97 1.23 13.56
N GLU A 78 1.04 2.54 13.34
CA GLU A 78 0.75 3.16 12.05
C GLU A 78 1.85 2.89 11.03
N LYS A 79 3.12 2.93 11.43
CA LYS A 79 4.26 2.54 10.57
C LYS A 79 4.11 1.10 10.10
N ILE A 80 3.80 0.17 11.01
CA ILE A 80 3.55 -1.25 10.73
C ILE A 80 2.38 -1.41 9.75
N LYS A 81 1.27 -0.69 9.96
CA LYS A 81 0.10 -0.74 9.06
C LYS A 81 0.46 -0.27 7.65
N CYS A 82 1.16 0.85 7.52
CA CYS A 82 1.59 1.41 6.24
C CYS A 82 2.51 0.45 5.49
N LEU A 83 3.48 -0.15 6.20
CA LEU A 83 4.42 -1.07 5.58
C LEU A 83 3.80 -2.42 5.23
N THR A 84 2.88 -2.92 6.06
CA THR A 84 2.07 -4.10 5.74
C THR A 84 1.30 -3.88 4.44
N PHE A 85 0.67 -2.71 4.29
CA PHE A 85 0.02 -2.33 3.04
C PHE A 85 1.01 -2.36 1.84
N LEU A 86 2.21 -1.80 1.97
CA LEU A 86 3.21 -1.81 0.91
C LEU A 86 3.58 -3.26 0.50
N LEU A 87 3.85 -4.12 1.48
CA LEU A 87 4.22 -5.52 1.26
C LEU A 87 3.08 -6.31 0.57
N GLU A 88 1.83 -6.06 0.94
CA GLU A 88 0.66 -6.67 0.28
C GLU A 88 0.48 -6.23 -1.17
N LYS A 89 0.92 -5.01 -1.52
CA LYS A 89 0.83 -4.47 -2.89
C LYS A 89 2.08 -4.71 -3.72
N GLN A 90 3.12 -5.29 -3.12
CA GLN A 90 4.35 -5.61 -3.82
C GLN A 90 4.12 -6.77 -4.80
N GLU A 91 4.08 -6.43 -6.09
CA GLU A 91 4.22 -7.44 -7.14
C GLU A 91 5.71 -7.81 -7.22
N ILE A 92 6.07 -9.09 -7.00
CA ILE A 92 7.46 -9.57 -6.99
C ILE A 92 8.02 -9.68 -8.41
N CYS A 93 7.82 -8.66 -9.23
CA CYS A 93 8.48 -8.51 -10.51
C CYS A 93 9.33 -7.24 -10.48
N ARG A 94 10.61 -7.48 -10.22
CA ARG A 94 11.81 -6.70 -10.56
C ARG A 94 12.46 -5.81 -9.50
N GLU A 95 11.77 -5.22 -8.52
CA GLU A 95 12.47 -4.40 -7.50
C GLU A 95 11.83 -4.48 -6.10
N ASP A 96 12.66 -4.67 -5.07
CA ASP A 96 12.23 -4.57 -3.68
C ASP A 96 12.12 -3.10 -3.26
N VAL A 97 10.93 -2.50 -3.46
CA VAL A 97 10.66 -1.09 -3.13
C VAL A 97 10.62 -0.80 -1.62
N THR A 98 10.64 -1.85 -0.78
CA THR A 98 10.56 -1.72 0.68
C THR A 98 11.67 -0.83 1.22
N GLN A 99 12.91 -1.00 0.73
CA GLN A 99 14.06 -0.25 1.24
C GLN A 99 13.92 1.25 0.95
N SER A 100 13.53 1.64 -0.27
CA SER A 100 13.35 3.05 -0.62
C SER A 100 12.30 3.74 0.26
N PHE A 101 11.24 3.04 0.65
CA PHE A 101 10.27 3.58 1.61
C PHE A 101 10.84 3.65 3.02
N LEU A 102 11.60 2.64 3.49
CA LEU A 102 12.25 2.65 4.79
C LEU A 102 13.28 3.78 4.93
N ASP A 103 14.03 4.08 3.87
CA ASP A 103 15.00 5.19 3.86
C ASP A 103 14.32 6.58 3.95
N ASN A 104 12.99 6.62 3.73
CA ASN A 104 12.19 7.83 3.64
C ASN A 104 11.03 7.85 4.67
N ILE A 105 11.16 7.18 5.82
CA ILE A 105 10.09 7.08 6.84
C ILE A 105 9.56 8.45 7.31
N LYS A 106 10.45 9.46 7.43
CA LYS A 106 10.08 10.85 7.77
C LYS A 106 8.96 11.43 6.90
N TYR A 107 8.82 10.96 5.67
CA TYR A 107 7.90 11.46 4.66
C TYR A 107 6.54 10.73 4.64
N TRP A 108 6.38 9.64 5.39
CA TRP A 108 5.22 8.73 5.25
C TRP A 108 3.87 9.36 5.60
N ASP A 109 3.82 10.28 6.57
CA ASP A 109 2.59 10.94 7.05
C ASP A 109 2.33 12.28 6.34
N GLU A 110 3.28 12.76 5.54
CA GLU A 110 3.18 14.07 4.91
C GLU A 110 2.07 14.08 3.85
N PHE A 111 1.11 14.97 4.05
CA PHE A 111 -0.02 15.19 3.16
C PHE A 111 0.02 16.63 2.65
N ASP A 112 1.06 16.95 1.89
CA ASP A 112 1.18 18.21 1.17
C ASP A 112 1.23 17.90 -0.33
N ILE A 113 0.30 18.48 -1.10
CA ILE A 113 0.26 18.36 -2.56
C ILE A 113 0.58 19.75 -3.14
N PRO A 114 1.70 19.89 -3.86
CA PRO A 114 2.07 21.13 -4.52
C PRO A 114 0.96 21.70 -5.42
N LEU A 115 0.83 23.02 -5.43
CA LEU A 115 -0.24 23.73 -6.16
C LEU A 115 -0.24 23.41 -7.67
N ASN A 116 0.94 23.22 -8.27
CA ASN A 116 1.05 22.80 -9.67
C ASN A 116 0.40 21.43 -9.90
N ILE A 117 0.64 20.45 -9.02
CA ILE A 117 0.02 19.12 -9.11
C ILE A 117 -1.49 19.23 -8.91
N ILE A 118 -1.97 20.04 -7.96
CA ILE A 118 -3.40 20.31 -7.76
C ILE A 118 -4.03 20.87 -9.04
N ASN A 119 -3.42 21.90 -9.64
CA ASN A 119 -3.94 22.54 -10.84
C ASN A 119 -3.99 21.57 -12.03
N GLU A 120 -2.95 20.76 -12.21
CA GLU A 120 -2.93 19.73 -13.25
C GLU A 120 -4.03 18.67 -13.04
N ILE A 121 -4.27 18.24 -11.80
CA ILE A 121 -5.37 17.33 -11.49
C ILE A 121 -6.72 17.97 -11.79
N LYS A 122 -6.93 19.24 -11.44
CA LYS A 122 -8.18 19.97 -11.72
C LYS A 122 -8.48 20.06 -13.20
N ILE A 123 -7.50 20.43 -14.01
CA ILE A 123 -7.62 20.47 -15.48
C ILE A 123 -8.04 19.09 -16.00
N LEU A 124 -7.40 18.01 -15.54
CA LEU A 124 -7.77 16.66 -15.97
C LEU A 124 -9.21 16.28 -15.55
N LEU A 125 -9.67 16.70 -14.37
CA LEU A 125 -11.05 16.44 -13.90
C LEU A 125 -12.08 17.24 -14.70
N GLU A 126 -11.79 18.49 -15.07
CA GLU A 126 -12.63 19.34 -15.93
C GLU A 126 -12.78 18.75 -17.34
N GLU A 127 -11.70 18.17 -17.88
CA GLU A 127 -11.69 17.43 -19.14
C GLU A 127 -12.31 16.02 -19.04
N ASN A 128 -12.88 15.64 -17.88
CA ASN A 128 -13.41 14.30 -17.58
C ASN A 128 -12.39 13.15 -17.73
N LYS A 129 -11.09 13.44 -17.62
CA LYS A 129 -9.99 12.46 -17.66
C LYS A 129 -9.71 11.85 -16.28
N ILE A 130 -10.76 11.36 -15.61
CA ILE A 130 -10.74 10.87 -14.21
C ILE A 130 -9.64 9.84 -13.96
N GLN A 131 -9.43 8.91 -14.90
CA GLN A 131 -8.36 7.93 -14.74
C GLN A 131 -6.97 8.58 -14.66
N ARG A 132 -6.69 9.53 -15.56
CA ARG A 132 -5.39 10.22 -15.56
C ARG A 132 -5.22 11.04 -14.27
N SER A 133 -6.30 11.64 -13.77
CA SER A 133 -6.29 12.35 -12.49
C SER A 133 -5.93 11.43 -11.32
N VAL A 134 -6.58 10.26 -11.22
CA VAL A 134 -6.30 9.26 -10.17
C VAL A 134 -4.88 8.71 -10.29
N ASP A 135 -4.46 8.31 -11.49
CA ASP A 135 -3.12 7.75 -11.72
C ASP A 135 -2.02 8.78 -11.40
N LYS A 136 -2.26 10.07 -11.69
CA LYS A 136 -1.32 11.15 -11.39
C LYS A 136 -1.16 11.39 -9.90
N LEU A 137 -2.27 11.49 -9.16
CA LEU A 137 -2.22 11.66 -7.70
C LEU A 137 -1.61 10.44 -7.00
N PHE A 138 -1.94 9.24 -7.48
CA PHE A 138 -1.36 8.00 -6.99
C PHE A 138 0.17 7.97 -7.17
N SER A 139 0.64 8.35 -8.37
CA SER A 139 2.08 8.40 -8.68
C SER A 139 2.78 9.45 -7.83
N TYR A 140 2.17 10.63 -7.64
CA TYR A 140 2.72 11.66 -6.76
C TYR A 140 2.99 11.13 -5.34
N PHE A 141 2.00 10.48 -4.70
CA PHE A 141 2.21 9.93 -3.36
C PHE A 141 3.28 8.83 -3.33
N LYS A 142 3.32 7.98 -4.36
CA LYS A 142 4.30 6.91 -4.47
C LYS A 142 5.72 7.46 -4.63
N ASP A 143 5.92 8.36 -5.58
CA ASP A 143 7.24 8.87 -5.97
C ASP A 143 7.84 9.79 -4.89
N ASN A 144 7.00 10.35 -4.01
CA ASN A 144 7.41 11.17 -2.86
C ASN A 144 7.34 10.42 -1.52
N PHE A 145 7.22 9.09 -1.55
CA PHE A 145 7.23 8.22 -0.35
C PHE A 145 6.15 8.54 0.69
N ARG A 146 5.01 9.10 0.28
CA ARG A 146 3.87 9.48 1.14
C ARG A 146 3.00 8.27 1.45
N LEU A 147 3.54 7.31 2.22
CA LEU A 147 2.94 5.97 2.33
C LEU A 147 1.56 5.94 2.99
N LYS A 148 1.29 6.76 4.02
CA LYS A 148 -0.01 6.79 4.68
C LYS A 148 -1.09 7.41 3.77
N PRO A 149 -0.87 8.59 3.13
CA PRO A 149 -1.78 9.07 2.09
C PRO A 149 -1.94 8.09 0.92
N LEU A 150 -0.86 7.45 0.46
CA LEU A 150 -0.91 6.46 -0.61
C LEU A 150 -1.84 5.30 -0.24
N MET A 151 -1.73 4.77 0.98
CA MET A 151 -2.58 3.70 1.50
C MET A 151 -4.06 4.12 1.52
N GLN A 152 -4.36 5.31 2.04
CA GLN A 152 -5.72 5.84 2.09
C GLN A 152 -6.30 6.08 0.69
N PHE A 153 -5.50 6.64 -0.22
CA PHE A 153 -5.89 6.93 -1.59
C PHE A 153 -6.02 5.67 -2.47
N TYR A 154 -5.40 4.55 -2.08
CA TYR A 154 -5.47 3.29 -2.80
C TYR A 154 -6.92 2.79 -2.98
N GLU A 155 -7.81 3.14 -2.06
CA GLU A 155 -9.24 2.81 -2.15
C GLU A 155 -9.90 3.43 -3.39
N VAL A 156 -9.66 4.72 -3.64
CA VAL A 156 -10.17 5.45 -4.81
C VAL A 156 -9.68 4.79 -6.10
N ARG A 157 -8.38 4.46 -6.15
CA ARG A 157 -7.78 3.75 -7.30
C ARG A 157 -8.40 2.37 -7.52
N ASN A 158 -8.65 1.62 -6.44
CA ASN A 158 -9.31 0.32 -6.51
C ASN A 158 -10.76 0.41 -7.00
N GLN A 159 -11.51 1.42 -6.55
CA GLN A 159 -12.87 1.65 -7.04
C GLN A 159 -12.86 1.87 -8.56
N LEU A 160 -11.96 2.74 -9.05
CA LEU A 160 -11.80 2.98 -10.48
C LEU A 160 -11.44 1.69 -11.26
N LYS A 161 -10.50 0.89 -10.73
CA LYS A 161 -10.10 -0.38 -11.33
C LYS A 161 -11.30 -1.33 -11.46
N LYS A 162 -12.09 -1.49 -10.40
CA LYS A 162 -13.29 -2.35 -10.38
C LYS A 162 -14.35 -1.90 -11.40
N ILE A 163 -14.62 -0.60 -11.49
CA ILE A 163 -15.56 -0.04 -12.47
C ILE A 163 -15.12 -0.39 -13.89
N ARG A 164 -13.83 -0.25 -14.19
CA ARG A 164 -13.27 -0.58 -15.51
C ARG A 164 -13.33 -2.07 -15.82
N GLU A 165 -13.02 -2.91 -14.85
CA GLU A 165 -13.16 -4.37 -14.99
C GLU A 165 -14.62 -4.78 -15.25
N GLN A 166 -15.58 -4.15 -14.58
CA GLN A 166 -17.01 -4.36 -14.81
C GLN A 166 -17.43 -3.89 -16.22
N LYS A 167 -16.98 -2.71 -16.66
CA LYS A 167 -17.24 -2.21 -18.02
C LYS A 167 -16.61 -3.09 -19.11
N LYS A 168 -15.45 -3.69 -18.84
CA LYS A 168 -14.80 -4.64 -19.74
C LYS A 168 -15.62 -5.93 -19.87
N LYS A 169 -16.22 -6.40 -18.78
CA LYS A 169 -17.08 -7.60 -18.74
C LYS A 169 -18.47 -7.34 -19.36
N ASN A 170 -19.05 -6.17 -19.12
CA ASN A 170 -20.35 -5.77 -19.64
C ASN A 170 -20.27 -4.37 -20.28
N LYS A 171 -20.41 -4.30 -21.60
CA LYS A 171 -20.36 -3.04 -22.35
C LYS A 171 -21.51 -2.09 -22.04
N GLU A 172 -22.65 -2.59 -21.60
CA GLU A 172 -23.84 -1.79 -21.24
C GLU A 172 -23.76 -1.27 -19.81
N TYR A 173 -22.73 -1.66 -19.05
CA TYR A 173 -22.54 -1.22 -17.69
C TYR A 173 -22.47 0.32 -17.60
N LEU A 174 -23.43 0.91 -16.88
CA LEU A 174 -23.51 2.35 -16.65
C LEU A 174 -22.48 2.75 -15.60
N ILE A 175 -21.48 3.52 -16.02
CA ILE A 175 -20.35 3.94 -15.17
C ILE A 175 -20.42 5.39 -14.73
N SER A 176 -21.29 6.20 -15.34
CA SER A 176 -21.34 7.66 -15.17
C SER A 176 -21.46 8.06 -13.71
N GLU A 177 -22.48 7.57 -13.00
CA GLU A 177 -22.71 7.92 -11.59
C GLU A 177 -21.52 7.54 -10.69
N ARG A 178 -20.90 6.38 -10.95
CA ARG A 178 -19.74 5.93 -10.15
C ARG A 178 -18.48 6.73 -10.46
N LEU A 179 -18.30 7.15 -11.71
CA LEU A 179 -17.21 8.03 -12.11
C LEU A 179 -17.38 9.43 -11.50
N GLU A 180 -18.60 9.96 -11.42
CA GLU A 180 -18.86 11.24 -10.75
C GLU A 180 -18.57 11.17 -9.25
N LYS A 181 -18.85 10.04 -8.58
CA LYS A 181 -18.44 9.83 -7.17
C LYS A 181 -16.92 9.89 -7.01
N ILE A 182 -16.18 9.20 -7.88
CA ILE A 182 -14.70 9.25 -7.88
C ILE A 182 -14.22 10.68 -8.17
N LYS A 183 -14.85 11.39 -9.11
CA LYS A 183 -14.51 12.78 -9.43
C LYS A 183 -14.70 13.69 -8.20
N ALA A 184 -15.80 13.54 -7.47
CA ALA A 184 -16.05 14.26 -6.22
C ALA A 184 -15.01 13.92 -5.13
N GLU A 185 -14.68 12.63 -4.95
CA GLU A 185 -13.61 12.21 -4.04
C GLU A 185 -12.27 12.84 -4.44
N MET A 186 -11.93 12.88 -5.73
CA MET A 186 -10.71 13.52 -6.22
C MET A 186 -10.66 15.02 -5.88
N TYR A 187 -11.77 15.74 -6.04
CA TYR A 187 -11.86 17.14 -5.61
C TYR A 187 -11.66 17.26 -4.09
N TYR A 188 -12.28 16.39 -3.30
CA TYR A 188 -12.06 16.36 -1.85
C TYR A 188 -10.58 16.16 -1.48
N TRP A 189 -9.87 15.24 -2.15
CA TRP A 189 -8.45 14.99 -1.89
C TRP A 189 -7.55 16.19 -2.19
N ILE A 190 -7.81 16.92 -3.28
CA ILE A 190 -6.99 18.08 -3.68
C ILE A 190 -7.43 19.39 -2.99
N ASP A 191 -8.69 19.54 -2.61
CA ASP A 191 -9.20 20.72 -1.91
C ASP A 191 -9.05 20.60 -0.38
N GLY A 192 -9.10 19.39 0.18
CA GLY A 192 -8.75 19.11 1.58
C GLY A 192 -7.29 19.46 1.92
N ASN A 193 -6.42 19.55 0.91
CA ASN A 193 -5.06 20.08 1.05
C ASN A 193 -5.02 21.60 1.31
N LYS A 194 -5.98 22.37 0.78
CA LYS A 194 -6.01 23.83 0.93
C LYS A 194 -6.27 24.27 2.37
N GLN A 195 -7.07 23.51 3.15
CA GLN A 195 -7.41 23.88 4.52
C GLN A 195 -6.21 23.85 5.49
N LYS A 196 -5.16 23.07 5.21
CA LYS A 196 -3.91 23.09 5.99
C LYS A 196 -3.01 24.29 5.66
N ILE A 197 -3.04 24.80 4.43
CA ILE A 197 -2.21 25.93 3.98
C ILE A 197 -2.73 27.27 4.53
N THR A 198 -4.05 27.41 4.71
CA THR A 198 -4.65 28.61 5.34
C THR A 198 -4.44 28.69 6.85
N ASN A 199 -4.26 27.56 7.54
CA ASN A 199 -4.08 27.54 9.00
C ASN A 199 -2.61 27.66 9.46
N ASN A 200 -1.65 27.55 8.53
CA ASN A 200 -0.22 27.75 8.82
C ASN A 200 0.28 29.14 8.43
N ASN A 201 -0.60 30.03 7.94
CA ASN A 201 -0.30 31.41 7.55
C ASN A 201 -1.10 32.46 8.38
N LEU A 202 -1.63 32.04 9.54
CA LEU A 202 -2.27 32.89 10.56
C LEU A 202 -1.54 32.68 11.89
#